data_AF-A0A953HI44-F1
#
_entry.id   AF-A0A953HI44-F1
#
_cell.length_a   1.000
_cell.length_b   1.000
_cell.length_c   1.000
_cell.angle_alpha   90.00
_cell.angle_beta   90.00
_cell.angle_gamma   90.00
#
_symmetry.space_group_name_H-M   'P 1'
#
loop_
_entity.id
_entity.type
_entity.pdbx_description
1 polymer ?
#
loop_
_entity_poly.entity_id
_entity_poly.type
_entity_poly.pdbx_seq_one_letter_code
_entity_poly.pdbx_strand_id
1 'polypeptide(L)'
;MIGKDKGMGAAAALALLALAACGNGGSAVETRDRAADGAEAVLTSAAGSAAEAAETAPEKAKPVLTANRRETVDAKTARLFETNGADFGAATAEDYLAKVQAFTERPPSDAERVERPNGDVLLYQASTNTFAVVSREGVAKTMFKPRDGAAYWAKEKAAAPDFGRRRSSAAE
;
A
#
# COMPACT_ATOMS: atom_id res chain seq x y z
N MET A 1 5.90 7.93 -64.33
CA MET A 1 5.62 9.34 -63.98
C MET A 1 4.43 9.35 -63.04
N ILE A 2 4.67 9.52 -61.74
CA ILE A 2 3.62 9.66 -60.72
C ILE A 2 3.94 10.93 -59.94
N GLY A 3 3.04 11.90 -60.07
CA GLY A 3 3.14 13.25 -59.53
C GLY A 3 2.93 13.28 -58.03
N LYS A 4 3.54 14.29 -57.42
CA LYS A 4 3.71 14.49 -55.99
C LYS A 4 2.87 15.71 -55.58
N ASP A 5 1.72 15.48 -54.97
CA ASP A 5 0.90 16.55 -54.43
C ASP A 5 1.45 17.00 -53.07
N LYS A 6 1.80 18.28 -52.99
CA LYS A 6 2.35 18.97 -51.83
C LYS A 6 1.32 19.99 -51.39
N GLY A 7 0.68 19.76 -50.25
CA GLY A 7 -0.17 20.74 -49.58
C GLY A 7 0.16 20.76 -48.10
N MET A 8 0.96 21.73 -47.66
CA MET A 8 1.13 22.03 -46.24
C MET A 8 0.86 23.52 -46.04
N GLY A 9 -0.32 23.79 -45.50
CA GLY A 9 -0.79 25.11 -45.10
C GLY A 9 -0.12 25.60 -43.82
N ALA A 10 -0.23 26.91 -43.66
CA ALA A 10 0.49 27.78 -42.75
C ALA A 10 0.03 27.76 -41.28
N ALA A 11 0.80 28.52 -40.48
CA ALA A 11 0.45 29.32 -39.29
C ALA A 11 1.37 28.95 -38.10
N ALA A 12 2.28 29.84 -37.69
CA ALA A 12 2.08 30.92 -36.69
C ALA A 12 1.96 30.36 -35.26
N ALA A 13 2.52 30.91 -34.18
CA ALA A 13 3.47 31.97 -33.90
C ALA A 13 3.78 31.86 -32.38
N LEU A 14 4.82 32.57 -31.90
CA LEU A 14 4.94 33.13 -30.55
C LEU A 14 5.05 32.18 -29.33
N ALA A 15 6.17 32.25 -28.60
CA ALA A 15 6.28 33.03 -27.35
C ALA A 15 7.46 32.51 -26.49
N LEU A 16 8.40 33.42 -26.20
CA LEU A 16 9.41 33.28 -25.15
C LEU A 16 8.73 33.47 -23.78
N LEU A 17 9.06 32.65 -22.78
CA LEU A 17 8.89 33.00 -21.37
C LEU A 17 9.90 32.26 -20.46
N ALA A 18 10.44 33.04 -19.54
CA ALA A 18 11.65 32.84 -18.77
C ALA A 18 11.54 31.80 -17.64
N LEU A 19 12.66 31.12 -17.36
CA LEU A 19 12.89 30.34 -16.14
C LEU A 19 13.02 31.30 -14.94
N ALA A 20 11.98 31.36 -14.11
CA ALA A 20 11.98 32.07 -12.84
C ALA A 20 12.31 31.12 -11.68
N ALA A 21 13.29 31.55 -10.89
CA ALA A 21 13.47 31.36 -9.45
C ALA A 21 13.64 29.92 -8.90
N CYS A 22 14.91 29.56 -8.67
CA CYS A 22 15.30 28.63 -7.62
C CYS A 22 15.12 29.35 -6.27
N GLY A 23 14.05 29.03 -5.55
CA GLY A 23 13.78 29.52 -4.20
C GLY A 23 13.66 28.35 -3.24
N ASN A 24 14.80 27.78 -2.82
CA ASN A 24 14.85 26.81 -1.73
C ASN A 24 14.64 27.57 -0.40
N GLY A 25 13.38 27.81 -0.06
CA GLY A 25 12.95 28.33 1.23
C GLY A 25 13.28 27.31 2.32
N GLY A 26 14.29 27.62 3.14
CA GLY A 26 14.72 26.81 4.26
C GLY A 26 13.63 26.65 5.31
N SER A 27 13.35 25.41 5.69
CA SER A 27 12.61 25.10 6.92
C SER A 27 13.62 24.78 8.02
N ALA A 28 13.90 25.79 8.85
CA ALA A 28 14.55 25.60 10.13
C ALA A 28 13.51 25.07 11.12
N VAL A 29 13.76 23.88 11.67
CA VAL A 29 12.96 23.34 12.77
C VAL A 29 13.38 24.03 14.06
N GLU A 30 12.46 24.82 14.62
CA GLU A 30 12.60 25.43 15.93
C GLU A 30 12.42 24.34 17.00
N THR A 31 13.53 23.94 17.63
CA THR A 31 13.53 23.06 18.80
C THR A 31 13.07 23.86 20.01
N ARG A 32 11.84 23.62 20.47
CA ARG A 32 11.37 24.19 21.73
C ARG A 32 11.92 23.38 22.90
N ASP A 33 12.91 24.01 23.52
CA ASP A 33 13.44 23.84 24.87
C ASP A 33 12.39 23.32 25.88
N ARG A 34 12.73 22.26 26.61
CA ARG A 34 12.04 21.86 27.84
C ARG A 34 13.05 21.89 28.98
N ALA A 35 13.24 23.08 29.51
CA ALA A 35 13.92 23.30 30.78
C ALA A 35 12.96 23.06 31.96
N ALA A 36 13.59 22.65 33.05
CA ALA A 36 13.06 22.06 34.28
C ALA A 36 12.11 22.93 35.11
N ASP A 37 11.19 22.22 35.78
CA ASP A 37 10.63 22.49 37.11
C ASP A 37 10.16 21.09 37.59
N GLY A 38 10.47 20.50 38.73
CA GLY A 38 10.89 21.00 40.03
C GLY A 38 10.26 20.04 41.06
N ALA A 39 11.01 19.72 42.11
CA ALA A 39 10.58 19.12 43.37
C ALA A 39 10.32 17.60 43.50
N GLU A 40 11.03 17.07 44.50
CA GLU A 40 10.99 15.75 45.09
C GLU A 40 9.75 15.55 45.98
N ALA A 41 9.29 14.31 46.15
CA ALA A 41 8.81 13.80 47.44
C ALA A 41 8.59 12.28 47.39
N VAL A 42 9.33 11.59 48.26
CA VAL A 42 9.15 10.19 48.65
C VAL A 42 7.99 10.09 49.63
N LEU A 43 7.01 9.21 49.40
CA LEU A 43 6.22 8.59 50.47
C LEU A 43 5.82 7.15 50.09
N THR A 44 5.99 6.28 51.08
CA THR A 44 5.81 4.83 51.02
C THR A 44 4.41 4.42 51.51
N SER A 45 4.06 3.15 51.23
CA SER A 45 3.15 2.27 52.00
C SER A 45 1.78 1.90 51.41
N ALA A 46 1.76 0.66 50.89
CA ALA A 46 0.90 -0.47 51.25
C ALA A 46 -0.57 -0.58 50.79
N ALA A 47 -0.74 -1.62 49.96
CA ALA A 47 -1.77 -2.66 50.01
C ALA A 47 -3.20 -2.33 49.57
N GLY A 48 -3.53 -2.79 48.36
CA GLY A 48 -4.88 -3.10 47.90
C GLY A 48 -4.81 -4.22 46.86
N SER A 49 -5.41 -5.37 47.20
CA SER A 49 -5.36 -6.64 46.48
C SER A 49 -5.85 -6.60 45.03
N ALA A 50 -5.30 -7.54 44.28
CA ALA A 50 -5.52 -7.89 42.89
C ALA A 50 -6.99 -8.05 42.47
N ALA A 51 -7.29 -7.53 41.27
CA ALA A 51 -7.97 -8.29 40.24
C ALA A 51 -7.39 -7.87 38.88
N GLU A 52 -6.85 -8.85 38.18
CA GLU A 52 -6.26 -8.78 36.85
C GLU A 52 -7.13 -8.00 35.85
N ALA A 53 -6.64 -6.84 35.44
CA ALA A 53 -6.73 -6.44 34.04
C ALA A 53 -5.32 -6.63 33.49
N ALA A 54 -5.14 -7.69 32.70
CA ALA A 54 -3.95 -7.85 31.88
C ALA A 54 -3.90 -6.64 30.94
N GLU A 55 -3.17 -5.61 31.36
CA GLU A 55 -2.70 -4.55 30.50
C GLU A 55 -1.69 -5.21 29.56
N THR A 56 -2.20 -5.77 28.48
CA THR A 56 -1.38 -6.13 27.33
C THR A 56 -0.69 -4.86 26.88
N ALA A 57 0.60 -4.76 27.22
CA ALA A 57 1.53 -3.82 26.62
C ALA A 57 1.23 -3.71 25.12
N PRO A 58 1.32 -2.51 24.51
CA PRO A 58 1.01 -2.34 23.10
C PRO A 58 1.96 -3.21 22.29
N GLU A 59 1.49 -4.40 21.92
CA GLU A 59 2.07 -5.22 20.89
C GLU A 59 2.07 -4.30 19.67
N LYS A 60 3.25 -3.94 19.16
CA LYS A 60 3.37 -2.99 18.05
C LYS A 60 2.45 -3.47 16.92
N ALA A 61 1.30 -2.82 16.76
CA ALA A 61 0.29 -3.24 15.82
C ALA A 61 0.92 -3.27 14.42
N LYS A 62 0.91 -4.44 13.79
CA LYS A 62 1.43 -4.57 12.43
C LYS A 62 0.58 -3.67 11.52
N PRO A 63 1.20 -2.91 10.60
CA PRO A 63 0.43 -2.09 9.68
C PRO A 63 -0.44 -3.00 8.81
N VAL A 64 -1.65 -2.55 8.47
CA VAL A 64 -2.57 -3.31 7.59
C VAL A 64 -2.01 -3.37 6.16
N LEU A 65 -1.38 -2.30 5.69
CA LEU A 65 -0.78 -2.21 4.36
C LEU A 65 0.74 -1.99 4.41
N THR A 66 1.46 -2.59 3.46
CA THR A 66 2.90 -2.33 3.32
C THR A 66 3.16 -0.91 2.81
N ALA A 67 4.14 -0.23 3.41
CA ALA A 67 4.73 1.00 2.89
C ALA A 67 5.95 0.70 2.00
N ASN A 68 6.28 1.63 1.10
CA ASN A 68 7.48 1.55 0.26
C ASN A 68 8.19 2.92 0.26
N ARG A 69 9.47 2.98 -0.09
CA ARG A 69 10.24 4.26 -0.11
C ARG A 69 9.58 5.37 -0.94
N ARG A 70 8.72 5.01 -1.90
CA ARG A 70 8.07 5.92 -2.85
C ARG A 70 6.63 6.29 -2.48
N GLU A 71 6.03 5.63 -1.49
CA GLU A 71 4.60 5.80 -1.16
C GLU A 71 4.39 5.51 0.33
N THR A 72 3.84 6.50 1.05
CA THR A 72 3.44 6.34 2.45
C THR A 72 2.23 5.41 2.56
N VAL A 73 1.96 4.89 3.76
CA VAL A 73 0.77 4.06 4.01
C VAL A 73 -0.51 4.83 3.67
N ASP A 74 -0.65 6.07 4.14
CA ASP A 74 -1.84 6.88 3.91
C ASP A 74 -2.09 7.16 2.42
N ALA A 75 -1.04 7.52 1.67
CA ALA A 75 -1.15 7.77 0.24
C ALA A 75 -1.56 6.49 -0.51
N LYS A 76 -0.98 5.34 -0.13
CA LYS A 76 -1.34 4.04 -0.70
C LYS A 76 -2.77 3.64 -0.37
N THR A 77 -3.19 3.86 0.86
CA THR A 77 -4.56 3.62 1.33
C THR A 77 -5.56 4.42 0.51
N ALA A 78 -5.35 5.74 0.39
CA ALA A 78 -6.22 6.62 -0.39
C ALA A 78 -6.33 6.14 -1.85
N ARG A 79 -5.19 5.87 -2.50
CA ARG A 79 -5.17 5.38 -3.89
C ARG A 79 -5.91 4.04 -4.07
N LEU A 80 -5.68 3.08 -3.16
CA LEU A 80 -6.34 1.77 -3.25
C LEU A 80 -7.83 1.87 -2.97
N PHE A 81 -8.25 2.74 -2.04
CA PHE A 81 -9.65 3.02 -1.78
C PHE A 81 -10.32 3.68 -2.99
N GLU A 82 -9.72 4.71 -3.58
CA GLU A 82 -10.26 5.38 -4.78
C GLU A 82 -10.46 4.41 -5.94
N THR A 83 -9.52 3.47 -6.12
CA THR A 83 -9.57 2.53 -7.26
C THR A 83 -10.49 1.34 -7.01
N ASN A 84 -10.55 0.82 -5.77
CA ASN A 84 -11.17 -0.48 -5.48
C ASN A 84 -12.27 -0.42 -4.42
N GLY A 85 -12.38 0.66 -3.65
CA GLY A 85 -13.29 0.75 -2.50
C GLY A 85 -14.75 0.48 -2.87
N ALA A 86 -15.21 1.03 -3.99
CA ALA A 86 -16.56 0.82 -4.51
C ALA A 86 -16.87 -0.66 -4.80
N ASP A 87 -15.89 -1.42 -5.31
CA ASP A 87 -16.07 -2.84 -5.63
C ASP A 87 -16.33 -3.70 -4.38
N PHE A 88 -15.92 -3.22 -3.21
CA PHE A 88 -16.13 -3.86 -1.92
C PHE A 88 -17.23 -3.20 -1.09
N GLY A 89 -17.98 -2.24 -1.66
CA GLY A 89 -18.99 -1.49 -0.92
C GLY A 89 -18.41 -0.75 0.28
N ALA A 90 -17.16 -0.28 0.17
CA ALA A 90 -16.54 0.51 1.23
C ALA A 90 -16.95 1.98 1.13
N ALA A 91 -17.42 2.54 2.26
CA ALA A 91 -17.84 3.94 2.30
C ALA A 91 -16.67 4.90 2.55
N THR A 92 -15.64 4.43 3.26
CA THR A 92 -14.44 5.20 3.57
C THR A 92 -13.17 4.37 3.36
N ALA A 93 -12.03 5.04 3.37
CA ALA A 93 -10.72 4.40 3.28
C ALA A 93 -10.45 3.43 4.45
N GLU A 94 -10.88 3.79 5.66
CA GLU A 94 -10.75 2.96 6.86
C GLU A 94 -11.62 1.71 6.78
N ASP A 95 -12.85 1.85 6.27
CA ASP A 95 -13.75 0.72 6.04
C ASP A 95 -13.19 -0.23 4.97
N TYR A 96 -12.57 0.31 3.92
CA TYR A 96 -11.83 -0.49 2.95
C TYR A 96 -10.64 -1.22 3.59
N LEU A 97 -9.84 -0.55 4.42
CA LEU A 97 -8.73 -1.17 5.15
C LEU A 97 -9.20 -2.29 6.09
N ALA A 98 -10.31 -2.09 6.80
CA ALA A 98 -10.88 -3.12 7.67
C ALA A 98 -11.26 -4.37 6.86
N LYS A 99 -11.82 -4.20 5.65
CA LYS A 99 -12.12 -5.31 4.75
C LYS A 99 -10.85 -5.99 4.23
N VAL A 100 -9.82 -5.23 3.87
CA VAL A 100 -8.49 -5.76 3.49
C VAL A 100 -7.92 -6.63 4.61
N GLN A 101 -7.93 -6.11 5.84
CA GLN A 101 -7.44 -6.81 7.02
C GLN A 101 -8.22 -8.11 7.25
N ALA A 102 -9.55 -8.03 7.28
CA ALA A 102 -10.41 -9.19 7.48
C ALA A 102 -10.14 -10.32 6.48
N PHE A 103 -10.05 -9.98 5.19
CA PHE A 103 -9.80 -10.97 4.12
C PHE A 103 -8.39 -11.57 4.19
N THR A 104 -7.38 -10.78 4.55
CA THR A 104 -5.99 -11.23 4.52
C THR A 104 -5.55 -11.96 5.78
N GLU A 105 -6.07 -11.58 6.94
CA GLU A 105 -5.78 -12.27 8.22
C GLU A 105 -6.59 -13.56 8.37
N ARG A 106 -7.84 -13.56 7.91
CA ARG A 106 -8.77 -14.69 8.04
C ARG A 106 -9.44 -14.95 6.68
N PRO A 107 -8.67 -15.39 5.68
CA PRO A 107 -9.22 -15.69 4.38
C PRO A 107 -10.35 -16.72 4.50
N PRO A 108 -11.48 -16.53 3.79
CA PRO A 108 -12.56 -17.51 3.74
C PRO A 108 -12.06 -18.90 3.32
N SER A 109 -12.74 -19.96 3.76
CA SER A 109 -12.32 -21.35 3.50
C SER A 109 -12.28 -21.73 2.02
N ASP A 110 -13.05 -21.03 1.18
CA ASP A 110 -13.08 -21.21 -0.28
C ASP A 110 -12.05 -20.34 -1.02
N ALA A 111 -11.19 -19.60 -0.30
CA ALA A 111 -10.08 -18.87 -0.90
C ALA A 111 -8.92 -19.83 -1.23
N GLU A 112 -8.48 -19.80 -2.49
CA GLU A 112 -7.25 -20.45 -2.92
C GLU A 112 -6.03 -19.62 -2.53
N ARG A 113 -4.90 -20.29 -2.29
CA ARG A 113 -3.63 -19.70 -1.86
C ARG A 113 -2.47 -20.20 -2.70
N VAL A 114 -1.59 -19.30 -3.12
CA VAL A 114 -0.29 -19.65 -3.75
C VAL A 114 0.83 -18.80 -3.16
N GLU A 115 1.93 -19.44 -2.77
CA GLU A 115 3.14 -18.75 -2.29
C GLU A 115 4.15 -18.57 -3.44
N ARG A 116 4.73 -17.37 -3.52
CA ARG A 116 5.77 -17.01 -4.48
C ARG A 116 7.17 -17.26 -3.88
N PRO A 117 8.23 -17.43 -4.69
CA PRO A 117 9.60 -17.64 -4.20
C PRO A 117 10.16 -16.55 -3.27
N ASN A 118 9.63 -15.33 -3.34
CA ASN A 118 10.00 -14.22 -2.44
C ASN A 118 9.25 -14.26 -1.08
N GLY A 119 8.39 -15.25 -0.85
CA GLY A 119 7.55 -15.42 0.32
C GLY A 119 6.26 -14.62 0.31
N ASP A 120 5.95 -13.90 -0.77
CA ASP A 120 4.62 -13.28 -0.91
C ASP A 120 3.56 -14.35 -1.14
N VAL A 121 2.39 -14.12 -0.59
CA VAL A 121 1.24 -15.00 -0.71
C VAL A 121 0.18 -14.32 -1.56
N LEU A 122 -0.27 -15.02 -2.58
CA LEU A 122 -1.46 -14.68 -3.35
C LEU A 122 -2.68 -15.39 -2.78
N LEU A 123 -3.77 -14.66 -2.61
CA LEU A 123 -5.06 -15.16 -2.16
C LEU A 123 -6.11 -14.86 -3.23
N TYR A 124 -6.97 -15.82 -3.55
CA TYR A 124 -8.10 -15.61 -4.45
C TYR A 124 -9.35 -16.35 -3.99
N GLN A 125 -10.45 -15.63 -3.81
CA GLN A 125 -11.77 -16.21 -3.54
C GLN A 125 -12.66 -16.06 -4.77
N ALA A 126 -13.05 -17.19 -5.38
CA ALA A 126 -13.85 -17.18 -6.61
C ALA A 126 -15.29 -16.66 -6.38
N SER A 127 -15.89 -16.97 -5.23
CA SER A 127 -17.29 -16.63 -4.91
C SER A 127 -17.56 -15.12 -4.86
N THR A 128 -16.60 -14.34 -4.38
CA THR A 128 -16.68 -12.87 -4.33
C THR A 128 -15.81 -12.18 -5.37
N ASN A 129 -15.07 -12.97 -6.15
CA ASN A 129 -14.03 -12.53 -7.06
C ASN A 129 -13.00 -11.62 -6.36
N THR A 130 -12.54 -11.99 -5.16
CA THR A 130 -11.59 -11.17 -4.38
C THR A 130 -10.18 -11.70 -4.54
N PHE A 131 -9.25 -10.85 -4.97
CA PHE A 131 -7.83 -11.15 -5.02
C PHE A 131 -7.06 -10.28 -4.03
N ALA A 132 -6.06 -10.85 -3.34
CA ALA A 132 -5.15 -10.09 -2.50
C ALA A 132 -3.71 -10.62 -2.60
N VAL A 133 -2.75 -9.76 -2.24
CA VAL A 133 -1.35 -10.13 -2.08
C VAL A 133 -0.94 -9.78 -0.66
N VAL A 134 -0.31 -10.72 0.04
CA VAL A 134 0.22 -10.56 1.40
C VAL A 134 1.73 -10.76 1.36
N SER A 135 2.48 -9.91 2.08
CA SER A 135 3.92 -10.08 2.19
C SER A 135 4.28 -11.31 3.03
N ARG A 136 5.55 -11.72 2.97
CA ARG A 136 6.08 -12.79 3.83
C ARG A 136 5.87 -12.52 5.32
N GLU A 137 5.85 -11.25 5.71
CA GLU A 137 5.62 -10.80 7.10
C GLU A 137 4.14 -10.78 7.49
N GLY A 138 3.23 -11.18 6.59
CA GLY A 138 1.80 -11.21 6.82
C GLY A 138 1.10 -9.86 6.59
N VAL A 139 1.76 -8.87 5.99
CA VAL A 139 1.20 -7.54 5.77
C VAL A 139 0.60 -7.43 4.36
N ALA A 140 -0.63 -6.97 4.23
CA ALA A 140 -1.28 -6.87 2.93
C ALA A 140 -0.56 -5.85 2.02
N LYS A 141 -0.39 -6.21 0.75
CA LYS A 141 0.18 -5.33 -0.28
C LYS A 141 -0.88 -4.68 -1.15
N THR A 142 -1.98 -5.41 -1.41
CA THR A 142 -3.14 -4.96 -2.20
C THR A 142 -4.32 -5.91 -2.01
N MET A 143 -5.53 -5.46 -2.34
CA MET A 143 -6.74 -6.26 -2.52
C MET A 143 -7.57 -5.62 -3.64
N PHE A 144 -8.20 -6.40 -4.51
CA PHE A 144 -9.11 -5.89 -5.56
C PHE A 144 -9.96 -7.00 -6.18
N LYS A 145 -10.96 -6.63 -6.99
CA LYS A 145 -11.72 -7.57 -7.82
C LYS A 145 -11.17 -7.60 -9.25
N PRO A 146 -10.51 -8.67 -9.71
CA PRO A 146 -9.95 -8.70 -11.06
C PRO A 146 -11.05 -8.74 -12.11
N ARG A 147 -10.90 -7.95 -13.19
CA ARG A 147 -11.86 -7.89 -14.30
C ARG A 147 -12.07 -9.24 -15.00
N ASP A 148 -10.99 -10.02 -15.17
CA ASP A 148 -11.03 -11.33 -15.82
C ASP A 148 -11.38 -12.48 -14.85
N GLY A 149 -11.67 -12.18 -13.59
CA GLY A 149 -12.04 -13.17 -12.57
C GLY A 149 -11.09 -14.36 -12.46
N ALA A 150 -11.63 -15.57 -12.56
CA ALA A 150 -10.85 -16.81 -12.45
C ALA A 150 -9.73 -16.93 -13.50
N ALA A 151 -9.88 -16.29 -14.67
CA ALA A 151 -8.83 -16.28 -15.67
C ALA A 151 -7.64 -15.40 -15.24
N TYR A 152 -7.87 -14.32 -14.49
CA TYR A 152 -6.79 -13.57 -13.84
C TYR A 152 -6.06 -14.47 -12.82
N TRP A 153 -6.81 -15.19 -12.00
CA TRP A 153 -6.23 -16.09 -11.00
C TRP A 153 -5.39 -17.20 -11.63
N ALA A 154 -5.87 -17.84 -12.69
CA ALA A 154 -5.11 -18.86 -13.42
C ALA A 154 -3.76 -18.33 -13.94
N LYS A 155 -3.74 -17.11 -14.47
CA LYS A 155 -2.51 -16.43 -14.92
C LYS A 155 -1.54 -16.18 -13.75
N GLU A 156 -2.05 -15.65 -12.64
CA GLU A 156 -1.24 -15.37 -11.44
C GLU A 156 -0.64 -16.66 -10.84
N LYS A 157 -1.40 -17.76 -10.79
CA LYS A 157 -0.90 -19.07 -10.35
C LYS A 157 0.21 -19.59 -11.27
N ALA A 158 0.01 -19.51 -12.58
CA ALA A 158 0.99 -19.99 -13.55
C ALA A 158 2.31 -19.19 -13.49
N ALA A 159 2.23 -17.88 -13.24
CA ALA A 159 3.40 -17.00 -13.16
C ALA A 159 4.11 -17.03 -11.80
N ALA A 160 3.44 -17.47 -10.72
CA ALA A 160 3.97 -17.43 -9.36
C ALA A 160 5.36 -18.09 -9.19
N PRO A 161 5.66 -19.27 -9.76
CA PRO A 161 6.96 -19.93 -9.60
C PRO A 161 8.15 -19.16 -10.20
N ASP A 162 7.88 -18.29 -11.16
CA ASP A 162 8.88 -17.49 -11.88
C ASP A 162 8.96 -16.05 -11.37
N PHE A 163 8.12 -15.67 -10.41
CA PHE A 163 8.10 -14.32 -9.88
C PHE A 163 9.47 -13.91 -9.32
N GLY A 164 9.97 -12.77 -9.78
CA GLY A 164 11.25 -12.22 -9.35
C GLY A 164 12.49 -12.90 -9.95
N ARG A 165 12.34 -13.97 -10.74
CA ARG A 165 13.46 -14.48 -11.53
C ARG A 165 13.80 -13.43 -12.58
N ARG A 166 15.08 -13.01 -12.62
CA ARG A 166 15.54 -12.23 -13.76
C ARG A 166 15.38 -13.13 -14.96
N ARG A 167 14.63 -12.67 -15.98
CA ARG A 167 14.71 -13.28 -17.31
C ARG A 167 16.16 -13.12 -17.72
N SER A 168 16.97 -14.15 -17.49
CA SER A 168 18.27 -14.26 -18.11
C SER A 168 17.98 -14.17 -19.60
N SER A 169 18.34 -13.05 -20.21
CA SER A 169 18.28 -12.93 -21.66
C SER A 169 18.97 -14.18 -22.21
N ALA A 170 18.24 -14.98 -22.98
CA ALA A 170 18.88 -15.99 -23.80
C ALA A 170 19.85 -15.22 -24.71
N ALA A 171 21.14 -15.30 -24.40
CA ALA A 171 22.18 -14.96 -25.33
C ALA A 171 22.18 -16.10 -26.34
N GLU A 172 21.56 -15.86 -27.50
CA GLU A 172 21.89 -16.57 -28.73
C GLU A 172 23.28 -16.15 -29.23
#